data_AF-A0A6A4BSJ4-F1
#
_entry.id   AF-A0A6A4BSJ4-F1
#
_cell.length_a   1.000
_cell.length_b   1.000
_cell.length_c   1.000
_cell.angle_alpha   90.00
_cell.angle_beta   90.00
_cell.angle_gamma   90.00
#
_symmetry.space_group_name_H-M   'P 1'
#
loop_
_entity.id
_entity.type
_entity.pdbx_description
1 polymer ?
#
loop_
_entity_poly.entity_id
_entity_poly.type
_entity_poly.pdbx_seq_one_letter_code
_entity_poly.pdbx_strand_id
1 'polypeptide(L)'
;MIANLVDDAQLHPTQLDVETKASEAKLLAGAAQEDKIQAVADIDVAQRKKSVKASVPYTMWVRPAHVKGVAMHVRESIYVLDVQEDNSTQLQLYAYQDIELPSGDTIESGTVTEMNNLDGIRLLQELIRAGIYPLVLIVKWQKKGNHFQAVTYDRERYEYYADHMAELVTIRNEILVSFGGLAMDAVPYDTSMTANAVKKELVAIRKAVKTLQREQPAAVQQPVQGTVALPKEEADRQSRSSHTGSSVEGNT
;
A
#
# COMPACT_ATOMS: atom_id res chain seq x y z
N MET A 1 -2.64 8.10 -2.46
CA MET A 1 -1.19 8.07 -2.77
C MET A 1 -0.84 9.07 -3.85
N ILE A 2 -0.82 8.73 -5.16
CA ILE A 2 -0.34 9.68 -6.20
C ILE A 2 -1.06 11.04 -6.18
N ALA A 3 -2.36 11.11 -5.87
CA ALA A 3 -3.13 12.34 -5.96
C ALA A 3 -2.60 13.51 -5.11
N ASN A 4 -1.95 13.20 -3.98
CA ASN A 4 -1.47 14.18 -2.99
C ASN A 4 0.02 13.93 -2.69
N LEU A 5 0.76 13.29 -3.60
CA LEU A 5 2.10 12.78 -3.32
C LEU A 5 3.10 13.91 -2.99
N VAL A 6 2.98 15.06 -3.66
CA VAL A 6 3.87 16.21 -3.40
C VAL A 6 3.63 16.75 -1.99
N ASP A 7 2.38 16.92 -1.60
CA ASP A 7 2.02 17.46 -0.28
C ASP A 7 2.37 16.46 0.83
N ASP A 8 2.08 15.17 0.63
CA ASP A 8 2.43 14.10 1.58
C ASP A 8 3.95 13.98 1.76
N ALA A 9 4.72 14.15 0.67
CA ALA A 9 6.18 14.20 0.71
C ALA A 9 6.73 15.39 1.51
N GLN A 10 6.02 16.52 1.55
CA GLN A 10 6.41 17.68 2.36
C GLN A 10 6.08 17.46 3.83
N LEU A 11 4.91 16.87 4.13
CA LEU A 11 4.49 16.55 5.50
C LEU A 11 5.33 15.42 6.11
N HIS A 12 5.76 14.47 5.29
CA HIS A 12 6.42 13.23 5.72
C HIS A 12 7.71 12.95 4.94
N PRO A 13 8.73 13.84 5.02
CA PRO A 13 9.95 13.71 4.22
C PRO A 13 10.73 12.42 4.48
N THR A 14 10.65 11.89 5.70
CA THR A 14 11.26 10.59 6.05
C THR A 14 10.59 9.41 5.35
N GLN A 15 9.25 9.46 5.16
CA GLN A 15 8.53 8.43 4.42
C GLN A 15 8.91 8.45 2.94
N LEU A 16 9.05 9.65 2.35
CA LEU A 16 9.54 9.79 0.97
C LEU A 16 10.92 9.13 0.81
N ASP A 17 11.85 9.35 1.74
CA ASP A 17 13.18 8.72 1.69
C ASP A 17 13.11 7.18 1.77
N VAL A 18 12.24 6.67 2.63
CA VAL A 18 12.03 5.22 2.81
C VAL A 18 11.46 4.59 1.54
N GLU A 19 10.44 5.21 0.92
CA GLU A 19 9.85 4.70 -0.31
C GLU A 19 10.79 4.87 -1.52
N THR A 20 11.53 5.96 -1.58
CA THR A 20 12.55 6.17 -2.60
C THR A 20 13.64 5.10 -2.53
N LYS A 21 14.14 4.75 -1.34
CA LYS A 21 15.13 3.66 -1.21
C LYS A 21 14.58 2.32 -1.68
N ALA A 22 13.28 2.08 -1.47
CA ALA A 22 12.61 0.86 -1.89
C ALA A 22 12.18 0.86 -3.36
N SER A 23 12.20 2.02 -4.01
CA SER A 23 11.84 2.19 -5.41
C SER A 23 12.79 1.45 -6.38
N GLU A 24 13.94 0.97 -5.90
CA GLU A 24 15.06 0.48 -6.74
C GLU A 24 15.54 1.51 -7.77
N ALA A 25 15.03 2.75 -7.74
CA ALA A 25 15.48 3.82 -8.59
C ALA A 25 16.94 4.13 -8.26
N LYS A 26 17.78 4.16 -9.29
CA LYS A 26 19.20 4.50 -9.17
C LYS A 26 19.37 6.01 -9.02
N LEU A 27 18.97 6.54 -7.87
CA LEU A 27 19.18 7.94 -7.51
C LEU A 27 20.53 8.10 -6.80
N LEU A 28 21.19 9.23 -7.07
CA LEU A 28 22.43 9.59 -6.38
C LEU A 28 22.18 9.87 -4.90
N ALA A 29 23.21 9.69 -4.07
CA ALA A 29 23.17 10.13 -2.68
C ALA A 29 22.94 11.65 -2.64
N GLY A 30 21.90 12.09 -1.91
CA GLY A 30 21.52 13.49 -1.87
C GLY A 30 20.70 13.99 -3.08
N ALA A 31 20.05 13.09 -3.84
CA ALA A 31 19.14 13.47 -4.91
C ALA A 31 18.10 14.53 -4.45
N ALA A 32 17.74 15.43 -5.35
CA ALA A 32 16.75 16.46 -5.11
C ALA A 32 15.39 15.84 -4.74
N GLN A 33 14.60 16.53 -3.93
CA GLN A 33 13.32 16.01 -3.45
C GLN A 33 12.36 15.70 -4.60
N GLU A 34 12.40 16.49 -5.67
CA GLU A 34 11.59 16.34 -6.88
C GLU A 34 11.95 15.07 -7.65
N ASP A 35 13.24 14.71 -7.72
CA ASP A 35 13.68 13.46 -8.34
C ASP A 35 13.19 12.24 -7.53
N LYS A 36 13.21 12.36 -6.19
CA LYS A 36 12.66 11.32 -5.29
C LYS A 36 11.16 11.15 -5.48
N ILE A 37 10.41 12.26 -5.51
CA ILE A 37 8.95 12.26 -5.73
C ILE A 37 8.63 11.64 -7.09
N GLN A 38 9.36 11.99 -8.16
CA GLN A 38 9.17 11.42 -9.49
C GLN A 38 9.44 9.90 -9.50
N ALA A 39 10.50 9.44 -8.84
CA ALA A 39 10.81 8.01 -8.75
C ALA A 39 9.71 7.21 -8.04
N VAL A 40 9.18 7.72 -6.93
CA VAL A 40 8.04 7.10 -6.23
C VAL A 40 6.78 7.11 -7.10
N ALA A 41 6.47 8.24 -7.74
CA ALA A 41 5.31 8.37 -8.62
C ALA A 41 5.33 7.36 -9.79
N ASP A 42 6.50 7.15 -10.41
CA ASP A 42 6.63 6.23 -11.53
C ASP A 42 6.36 4.78 -11.12
N ILE A 43 6.76 4.40 -9.89
CA ILE A 43 6.49 3.06 -9.37
C ILE A 43 5.03 2.88 -9.03
N ASP A 44 4.41 3.84 -8.36
CA ASP A 44 2.97 3.76 -8.07
C ASP A 44 2.15 3.63 -9.38
N VAL A 45 2.55 4.36 -10.44
CA VAL A 45 1.94 4.22 -11.77
C VAL A 45 2.18 2.83 -12.35
N ALA A 46 3.38 2.26 -12.20
CA ALA A 46 3.69 0.91 -12.67
C ALA A 46 2.90 -0.16 -11.90
N GLN A 47 2.80 -0.06 -10.57
CA GLN A 47 2.03 -0.97 -9.73
C GLN A 47 0.54 -0.94 -10.09
N ARG A 48 -0.03 0.24 -10.32
CA ARG A 48 -1.45 0.39 -10.71
C ARG A 48 -1.79 -0.33 -12.02
N LYS A 49 -0.82 -0.45 -12.93
CA LYS A 49 -1.02 -1.15 -14.23
C LYS A 49 -0.78 -2.66 -14.12
N LYS A 50 -0.28 -3.14 -12.98
CA LYS A 50 0.06 -4.55 -12.80
C LYS A 50 -1.21 -5.38 -12.67
N SER A 51 -1.25 -6.52 -13.35
CA SER A 51 -2.34 -7.48 -13.21
C SER A 51 -2.36 -8.08 -11.82
N VAL A 52 -3.54 -8.25 -11.24
CA VAL A 52 -3.72 -8.98 -9.97
C VAL A 52 -3.32 -10.46 -10.06
N LYS A 53 -3.20 -11.00 -11.28
CA LYS A 53 -2.73 -12.36 -11.55
C LYS A 53 -1.22 -12.44 -11.81
N ALA A 54 -0.52 -11.30 -11.84
CA ALA A 54 0.91 -11.30 -12.09
C ALA A 54 1.63 -11.94 -10.90
N SER A 55 2.56 -12.86 -11.19
CA SER A 55 3.48 -13.36 -10.17
C SER A 55 4.35 -12.20 -9.66
N VAL A 56 4.48 -12.11 -8.34
CA VAL A 56 5.34 -11.14 -7.66
C VAL A 56 6.39 -11.91 -6.87
N PRO A 57 7.67 -11.53 -6.95
CA PRO A 57 8.68 -12.07 -6.06
C PRO A 57 8.28 -11.91 -4.58
N TYR A 58 8.74 -12.81 -3.72
CA TYR A 58 8.61 -12.66 -2.26
C TYR A 58 9.32 -11.41 -1.71
N THR A 59 10.25 -10.87 -2.49
CA THR A 59 10.93 -9.61 -2.21
C THR A 59 10.17 -8.39 -2.73
N MET A 60 9.16 -8.56 -3.57
CA MET A 60 8.35 -7.49 -4.14
C MET A 60 7.19 -7.18 -3.19
N TRP A 61 7.32 -6.04 -2.52
CA TRP A 61 6.60 -5.78 -1.27
C TRP A 61 5.44 -4.80 -1.43
N VAL A 62 4.26 -5.11 -0.87
CA VAL A 62 3.19 -4.14 -0.62
C VAL A 62 3.58 -3.26 0.56
N ARG A 63 4.07 -2.05 0.29
CA ARG A 63 4.64 -1.16 1.32
C ARG A 63 3.57 -0.51 2.20
N PRO A 64 3.92 0.01 3.39
CA PRO A 64 2.98 0.78 4.22
C PRO A 64 2.22 1.86 3.44
N ALA A 65 2.90 2.55 2.51
CA ALA A 65 2.30 3.48 1.56
C ALA A 65 1.11 2.90 0.77
N HIS A 66 1.20 1.65 0.32
CA HIS A 66 0.13 0.99 -0.40
C HIS A 66 -1.04 0.66 0.52
N VAL A 67 -0.78 0.18 1.74
CA VAL A 67 -1.83 -0.15 2.72
C VAL A 67 -2.60 1.11 3.13
N LYS A 68 -1.89 2.22 3.37
CA LYS A 68 -2.47 3.56 3.55
C LYS A 68 -3.38 3.94 2.38
N GLY A 69 -2.88 3.78 1.15
CA GLY A 69 -3.65 4.04 -0.07
C GLY A 69 -4.92 3.18 -0.18
N VAL A 70 -4.86 1.91 0.25
CA VAL A 70 -6.04 1.05 0.29
C VAL A 70 -7.01 1.54 1.35
N ALA A 71 -6.57 1.89 2.57
CA ALA A 71 -7.43 2.40 3.64
C ALA A 71 -8.23 3.64 3.18
N MET A 72 -7.56 4.60 2.52
CA MET A 72 -8.20 5.76 1.89
C MET A 72 -9.20 5.34 0.79
N HIS A 73 -8.83 4.37 -0.04
CA HIS A 73 -9.67 3.92 -1.15
C HIS A 73 -10.93 3.19 -0.69
N VAL A 74 -10.81 2.32 0.29
CA VAL A 74 -11.94 1.52 0.82
C VAL A 74 -12.73 2.26 1.89
N ARG A 75 -12.28 3.45 2.33
CA ARG A 75 -12.91 4.26 3.39
C ARG A 75 -13.05 3.50 4.72
N GLU A 76 -12.06 2.66 5.00
CA GLU A 76 -12.04 1.73 6.13
C GLU A 76 -10.66 1.66 6.77
N SER A 77 -10.64 1.33 8.07
CA SER A 77 -9.40 1.05 8.77
C SER A 77 -8.90 -0.33 8.38
N ILE A 78 -7.59 -0.46 8.19
CA ILE A 78 -6.93 -1.74 7.93
C ILE A 78 -6.05 -2.07 9.12
N TYR A 79 -6.21 -3.29 9.64
CA TYR A 79 -5.52 -3.77 10.82
C TYR A 79 -4.44 -4.74 10.37
N VAL A 80 -3.17 -4.38 10.56
CA VAL A 80 -2.05 -5.24 10.18
C VAL A 80 -1.46 -5.87 11.44
N LEU A 81 -1.46 -7.20 11.49
CA LEU A 81 -0.67 -7.96 12.44
C LEU A 81 0.72 -8.14 11.86
N ASP A 82 1.67 -7.38 12.41
CA ASP A 82 3.08 -7.42 12.05
C ASP A 82 3.82 -8.44 12.92
N VAL A 83 4.04 -9.64 12.38
CA VAL A 83 4.58 -10.80 13.10
C VAL A 83 6.06 -10.95 12.80
N GLN A 84 6.92 -10.63 13.76
CA GLN A 84 8.37 -10.71 13.65
C GLN A 84 8.88 -12.16 13.57
N GLU A 85 10.16 -12.36 13.25
CA GLU A 85 10.76 -13.70 13.13
C GLU A 85 10.72 -14.51 14.44
N ASP A 86 10.74 -13.84 15.60
CA ASP A 86 10.61 -14.45 16.93
C ASP A 86 9.14 -14.72 17.34
N ASN A 87 8.20 -14.45 16.43
CA ASN A 87 6.75 -14.47 16.63
C ASN A 87 6.21 -13.42 17.61
N SER A 88 7.02 -12.43 18.01
CA SER A 88 6.44 -11.22 18.58
C SER A 88 5.53 -10.58 17.53
N THR A 89 4.36 -10.14 17.97
CA THR A 89 3.33 -9.57 17.09
C THR A 89 3.03 -8.17 17.56
N GLN A 90 2.92 -7.25 16.62
CA GLN A 90 2.56 -5.86 16.84
C GLN A 90 1.35 -5.52 15.97
N LEU A 91 0.29 -4.97 16.56
CA LEU A 91 -0.84 -4.47 15.77
C LEU A 91 -0.51 -3.07 15.24
N GLN A 92 -0.73 -2.87 13.96
CA GLN A 92 -0.68 -1.57 13.29
C GLN A 92 -2.08 -1.22 12.75
N LEU A 93 -2.56 -0.04 13.09
CA LEU A 93 -3.80 0.53 12.58
C LEU A 93 -3.49 1.48 11.43
N TYR A 94 -3.93 1.12 10.24
CA TYR A 94 -3.88 1.98 9.06
C TYR A 94 -5.22 2.68 8.90
N ALA A 95 -5.18 3.99 8.76
CA ALA A 95 -6.35 4.83 8.58
C ALA A 95 -5.99 5.99 7.65
N TYR A 96 -6.86 7.00 7.60
CA TYR A 96 -6.61 8.24 6.89
C TYR A 96 -7.24 9.40 7.64
N GLN A 97 -6.76 10.60 7.35
CA GLN A 97 -7.27 11.84 7.94
C GLN A 97 -7.09 13.01 6.98
N ASP A 98 -7.90 14.02 7.17
CA ASP A 98 -7.69 15.33 6.58
C ASP A 98 -6.64 16.11 7.37
N ILE A 99 -5.70 16.72 6.64
CA ILE A 99 -4.63 17.57 7.17
C ILE A 99 -4.76 18.95 6.53
N GLU A 100 -4.91 19.97 7.37
CA GLU A 100 -4.85 21.36 6.93
C GLU A 100 -3.40 21.77 6.71
N LEU A 101 -3.09 22.20 5.48
CA LEU A 101 -1.79 22.72 5.08
C LEU A 101 -1.63 24.18 5.51
N PRO A 102 -0.39 24.70 5.62
CA PRO A 102 -0.17 26.11 5.90
C PRO A 102 -0.78 27.08 4.88
N SER A 103 -1.11 26.62 3.67
CA SER A 103 -1.83 27.40 2.66
C SER A 103 -3.31 27.61 2.98
N GLY A 104 -3.86 26.87 3.95
CA GLY A 104 -5.30 26.76 4.23
C GLY A 104 -6.00 25.70 3.38
N ASP A 105 -5.28 25.02 2.48
CA ASP A 105 -5.83 23.87 1.75
C ASP A 105 -5.88 22.64 2.66
N THR A 106 -6.82 21.73 2.40
CA THR A 106 -6.89 20.44 3.10
C THR A 106 -6.49 19.32 2.17
N ILE A 107 -5.62 18.44 2.64
CA ILE A 107 -5.27 17.20 1.95
C ILE A 107 -5.61 15.99 2.78
N GLU A 108 -6.06 14.93 2.12
CA GLU A 108 -6.24 13.63 2.74
C GLU A 108 -4.90 12.88 2.75
N SER A 109 -4.46 12.41 3.91
CA SER A 109 -3.25 11.62 4.08
C SER A 109 -3.52 10.33 4.86
N GLY A 110 -2.79 9.27 4.50
CA GLY A 110 -2.88 7.98 5.16
C GLY A 110 -2.00 7.91 6.41
N THR A 111 -2.53 7.36 7.49
CA THR A 111 -1.86 7.21 8.77
C THR A 111 -1.53 5.75 9.05
N VAL A 112 -0.51 5.53 9.88
CA VAL A 112 -0.23 4.24 10.50
C VAL A 112 0.10 4.49 11.96
N THR A 113 -0.57 3.77 12.85
CA THR A 113 -0.36 3.87 14.30
C THR A 113 -0.11 2.48 14.85
N GLU A 114 1.01 2.32 15.55
CA GLU A 114 1.30 1.12 16.32
C GLU A 114 0.44 1.11 17.58
N MET A 115 -0.26 0.00 17.84
CA MET A 115 -1.12 -0.14 19.01
C MET A 115 -0.52 -1.12 20.02
N ASN A 116 -0.57 -0.77 21.31
CA ASN A 116 -0.22 -1.74 22.35
C ASN A 116 -1.02 -3.04 22.15
N ASN A 117 -0.36 -4.20 22.30
CA ASN A 117 -0.98 -5.50 22.04
C ASN A 117 -2.27 -5.75 22.84
N LEU A 118 -2.33 -5.33 24.11
CA LEU A 118 -3.52 -5.51 24.93
C LEU A 118 -4.69 -4.68 24.41
N ASP A 119 -4.42 -3.41 24.06
CA ASP A 119 -5.43 -2.51 23.50
C ASP A 119 -5.86 -2.95 22.11
N GLY A 120 -4.93 -3.45 21.28
CA GLY A 120 -5.24 -3.99 19.97
C GLY A 120 -6.15 -5.21 20.01
N ILE A 121 -5.90 -6.15 20.94
CA ILE A 121 -6.77 -7.32 21.15
C ILE A 121 -8.17 -6.85 21.57
N ARG A 122 -8.25 -5.94 22.54
CA ARG A 122 -9.53 -5.42 23.03
C ARG A 122 -10.29 -4.67 21.94
N LEU A 123 -9.61 -3.84 21.16
CA LEU A 123 -10.20 -3.13 20.02
C LEU A 123 -10.85 -4.10 19.04
N LEU A 124 -10.10 -5.12 18.57
CA LEU A 124 -10.63 -6.12 17.65
C LEU A 124 -11.81 -6.88 18.24
N GLN A 125 -11.78 -7.18 19.54
CA GLN A 125 -12.90 -7.83 20.23
C GLN A 125 -14.15 -6.96 20.30
N GLU A 126 -14.03 -5.67 20.64
CA GLU A 126 -15.17 -4.75 20.68
C GLU A 126 -15.78 -4.57 19.29
N LEU A 127 -14.97 -4.44 18.25
CA LEU A 127 -15.44 -4.37 16.86
C LEU A 127 -16.27 -5.62 16.50
N ILE A 128 -15.72 -6.81 16.74
CA ILE A 128 -16.41 -8.07 16.43
C ILE A 128 -17.71 -8.22 17.24
N ARG A 129 -17.73 -7.84 18.52
CA ARG A 129 -18.94 -7.87 19.35
C ARG A 129 -20.02 -6.92 18.85
N ALA A 130 -19.63 -5.79 18.26
CA ALA A 130 -20.53 -4.84 17.63
C ALA A 130 -21.01 -5.27 16.22
N GLY A 131 -20.62 -6.46 15.74
CA GLY A 131 -20.97 -6.94 14.41
C GLY A 131 -20.11 -6.34 13.28
N ILE A 132 -19.00 -5.68 13.62
CA ILE A 132 -18.03 -5.13 12.67
C ILE A 132 -16.94 -6.18 12.41
N TYR A 133 -16.71 -6.51 11.13
CA TYR A 133 -15.66 -7.45 10.72
C TYR A 133 -14.49 -6.68 10.12
N PRO A 134 -13.49 -6.30 10.94
CA PRO A 134 -12.40 -5.44 10.50
C PRO A 134 -11.58 -6.08 9.39
N LEU A 135 -11.08 -5.28 8.43
CA LEU A 135 -10.14 -5.81 7.45
C LEU A 135 -8.78 -6.06 8.10
N VAL A 136 -8.51 -7.32 8.46
CA VAL A 136 -7.25 -7.73 9.07
C VAL A 136 -6.32 -8.34 8.03
N LEU A 137 -5.10 -7.82 7.96
CA LEU A 137 -4.00 -8.41 7.21
C LEU A 137 -2.94 -8.93 8.18
N ILE A 138 -2.25 -10.00 7.80
CA ILE A 138 -1.15 -10.58 8.55
C ILE A 138 0.09 -10.52 7.67
N VAL A 139 1.16 -9.92 8.17
CA VAL A 139 2.48 -10.01 7.56
C VAL A 139 3.42 -10.73 8.51
N LYS A 140 4.02 -11.83 8.06
CA LYS A 140 4.96 -12.61 8.85
C LYS A 140 6.36 -12.49 8.28
N TRP A 141 7.29 -12.01 9.09
CA TRP A 141 8.70 -11.89 8.73
C TRP A 141 9.38 -13.24 8.61
N GLN A 142 10.03 -13.45 7.47
CA GLN A 142 10.73 -14.64 7.06
C GLN A 142 11.95 -14.25 6.21
N LYS A 143 13.01 -15.06 6.31
CA LYS A 143 14.26 -14.87 5.55
C LYS A 143 14.09 -14.81 4.03
N LYS A 144 13.03 -15.42 3.47
CA LYS A 144 12.78 -15.49 2.03
C LYS A 144 11.92 -14.34 1.50
N GLY A 145 11.42 -13.46 2.38
CA GLY A 145 10.47 -12.41 2.04
C GLY A 145 9.07 -12.70 2.56
N ASN A 146 8.20 -11.68 2.57
CA ASN A 146 6.94 -11.70 3.31
C ASN A 146 5.81 -11.20 2.42
N HIS A 147 4.64 -11.81 2.57
CA HIS A 147 3.41 -11.36 1.93
C HIS A 147 2.34 -11.11 2.98
N PHE A 148 1.48 -10.15 2.67
CA PHE A 148 0.25 -9.97 3.41
C PHE A 148 -0.71 -11.11 3.11
N GLN A 149 -1.31 -11.65 4.16
CA GLN A 149 -2.40 -12.60 4.11
C GLN A 149 -3.62 -11.94 4.73
N ALA A 150 -4.71 -11.85 3.97
CA ALA A 150 -5.96 -11.32 4.51
C ALA A 150 -6.67 -12.39 5.34
N VAL A 151 -7.20 -11.97 6.50
CA VAL A 151 -8.17 -12.78 7.25
C VAL A 151 -9.48 -12.79 6.46
N THR A 152 -10.04 -13.97 6.27
CA THR A 152 -11.31 -14.16 5.56
C THR A 152 -12.40 -14.47 6.57
N TYR A 153 -13.48 -13.70 6.51
CA TYR A 153 -14.69 -13.94 7.29
C TYR A 153 -15.64 -14.83 6.49
N ASP A 154 -16.57 -15.49 7.17
CA ASP A 154 -17.64 -16.20 6.47
C ASP A 154 -18.49 -15.22 5.67
N ARG A 155 -19.00 -15.70 4.53
CA ARG A 155 -19.66 -14.85 3.53
C ARG A 155 -20.89 -14.15 4.12
N GLU A 156 -21.70 -14.86 4.89
CA GLU A 156 -22.95 -14.33 5.45
C GLU A 156 -22.68 -13.16 6.41
N ARG A 157 -21.66 -13.27 7.26
CA ARG A 157 -21.23 -12.17 8.14
C ARG A 157 -20.67 -10.98 7.39
N TYR A 158 -19.91 -11.24 6.32
CA TYR A 158 -19.39 -10.16 5.49
C TYR A 158 -20.51 -9.41 4.75
N GLU A 159 -21.46 -10.16 4.16
CA GLU A 159 -22.65 -9.59 3.50
C GLU A 159 -23.47 -8.75 4.50
N TYR A 160 -23.70 -9.26 5.71
CA TYR A 160 -24.37 -8.49 6.76
C TYR A 160 -23.64 -7.17 7.07
N TYR A 161 -22.31 -7.21 7.26
CA TYR A 161 -21.53 -5.99 7.51
C TYR A 161 -21.62 -5.00 6.35
N ALA A 162 -21.49 -5.48 5.11
CA ALA A 162 -21.56 -4.65 3.92
C ALA A 162 -22.93 -3.95 3.78
N ASP A 163 -24.02 -4.67 4.07
CA ASP A 163 -25.38 -4.15 3.99
C ASP A 163 -25.70 -3.12 5.08
N HIS A 164 -25.02 -3.19 6.23
CA HIS A 164 -25.23 -2.31 7.39
C HIS A 164 -24.09 -1.31 7.62
N MET A 165 -23.19 -1.15 6.65
CA MET A 165 -21.97 -0.37 6.80
C MET A 165 -22.24 1.08 7.24
N ALA A 166 -23.29 1.72 6.72
CA ALA A 166 -23.65 3.09 7.06
C ALA A 166 -23.94 3.29 8.56
N GLU A 167 -24.56 2.31 9.22
CA GLU A 167 -24.84 2.34 10.65
C GLU A 167 -23.62 1.94 11.47
N LEU A 168 -22.91 0.90 11.01
CA LEU A 168 -21.76 0.33 11.70
C LEU A 168 -20.53 1.24 11.67
N VAL A 169 -20.41 2.16 10.69
CA VAL A 169 -19.33 3.15 10.62
C VAL A 169 -19.32 4.07 11.85
N THR A 170 -20.49 4.50 12.33
CA THR A 170 -20.57 5.34 13.54
C THR A 170 -20.06 4.58 14.75
N ILE A 171 -20.53 3.34 14.95
CA ILE A 171 -20.11 2.48 16.06
C ILE A 171 -18.60 2.17 15.96
N ARG A 172 -18.10 1.86 14.76
CA ARG A 172 -16.68 1.65 14.48
C ARG A 172 -15.85 2.86 14.92
N ASN A 173 -16.28 4.07 14.54
CA ASN A 173 -15.57 5.30 14.89
C ASN A 173 -15.56 5.56 16.41
N GLU A 174 -16.68 5.33 17.09
CA GLU A 174 -16.76 5.45 18.56
C GLU A 174 -15.79 4.49 19.25
N ILE A 175 -15.78 3.23 18.80
CA ILE A 175 -14.84 2.22 19.29
C ILE A 175 -13.40 2.65 18.99
N LEU A 176 -13.06 3.01 17.75
CA LEU A 176 -11.71 3.44 17.36
C LEU A 176 -11.19 4.59 18.23
N VAL A 177 -12.00 5.64 18.42
CA VAL A 177 -11.63 6.82 19.23
C VAL A 177 -11.39 6.42 20.69
N SER A 178 -12.17 5.49 21.24
CA SER A 178 -11.98 5.00 22.62
C SER A 178 -10.63 4.31 22.84
N PHE A 179 -9.99 3.82 21.78
CA PHE A 179 -8.65 3.23 21.79
C PHE A 179 -7.57 4.18 21.25
N GLY A 180 -7.85 5.48 21.16
CA GLY A 180 -6.90 6.49 20.68
C GLY A 180 -6.71 6.52 19.15
N GLY A 181 -7.59 5.84 18.40
CA GLY A 181 -7.67 5.91 16.95
C GLY A 181 -8.41 7.15 16.46
N LEU A 182 -8.57 7.24 15.14
CA LEU A 182 -9.23 8.36 14.46
C LEU A 182 -10.62 7.95 13.98
N ALA A 183 -11.59 8.85 14.14
CA ALA A 183 -12.86 8.73 13.44
C ALA A 183 -12.64 9.09 11.96
N MET A 184 -13.08 8.23 11.06
CA MET A 184 -12.99 8.44 9.61
C MET A 184 -14.36 8.80 9.06
N ASP A 185 -14.41 9.54 7.96
CA ASP A 185 -15.67 9.83 7.29
C ASP A 185 -16.30 8.58 6.67
N ALA A 186 -17.61 8.68 6.39
CA ALA A 186 -18.38 7.66 5.68
C ALA A 186 -18.54 8.00 4.18
N VAL A 187 -17.79 8.98 3.67
CA VAL A 187 -17.97 9.49 2.30
C VAL A 187 -17.33 8.48 1.34
N PRO A 188 -18.09 7.93 0.38
CA PRO A 188 -17.53 7.00 -0.58
C PRO A 188 -16.35 7.59 -1.35
N TYR A 189 -15.37 6.74 -1.68
CA TYR A 189 -14.24 7.15 -2.50
C TYR A 189 -14.67 7.53 -3.93
N ASP A 190 -14.44 8.79 -4.32
CA ASP A 190 -14.73 9.26 -5.69
C ASP A 190 -13.57 8.94 -6.64
N THR A 191 -13.70 7.81 -7.33
CA THR A 191 -12.73 7.34 -8.32
C THR A 191 -12.44 8.34 -9.44
N SER A 192 -13.44 9.13 -9.87
CA SER A 192 -13.31 10.06 -11.00
C SER A 192 -12.60 11.33 -10.58
N MET A 193 -13.00 11.89 -9.43
CA MET A 193 -12.32 13.03 -8.82
C MET A 193 -10.86 12.70 -8.54
N THR A 194 -10.57 11.56 -7.90
CA THR A 194 -9.19 11.20 -7.58
C THR A 194 -8.37 10.89 -8.84
N ALA A 195 -8.96 10.27 -9.87
CA ALA A 195 -8.25 10.07 -11.15
C ALA A 195 -7.86 11.39 -11.82
N ASN A 196 -8.71 12.42 -11.72
CA ASN A 196 -8.40 13.75 -12.23
C ASN A 196 -7.31 14.45 -11.39
N ALA A 197 -7.36 14.32 -10.06
CA ALA A 197 -6.30 14.81 -9.17
C ALA A 197 -4.94 14.17 -9.50
N VAL A 198 -4.89 12.84 -9.63
CA VAL A 198 -3.68 12.10 -10.05
C VAL A 198 -3.11 12.62 -11.37
N LYS A 199 -3.96 12.87 -12.38
CA LYS A 199 -3.49 13.42 -13.66
C LYS A 199 -2.84 14.79 -13.50
N LYS A 200 -3.45 15.68 -12.71
CA LYS A 200 -2.91 17.01 -12.43
C LYS A 200 -1.58 16.92 -11.69
N GLU A 201 -1.51 16.07 -10.66
CA GLU A 201 -0.30 15.88 -9.86
C GLU A 201 0.87 15.37 -10.72
N LEU A 202 0.66 14.33 -11.52
CA LEU A 202 1.71 13.78 -12.39
C LEU A 202 2.22 14.81 -13.41
N VAL A 203 1.38 15.75 -13.86
CA VAL A 203 1.81 16.85 -14.73
C VAL A 203 2.67 17.85 -13.95
N ALA A 204 2.28 18.17 -12.71
CA ALA A 204 3.03 19.07 -11.85
C ALA A 204 4.43 18.51 -11.51
N ILE A 205 4.51 17.25 -11.09
CA ILE A 205 5.78 16.57 -10.77
C ILE A 205 6.74 16.62 -11.97
N ARG A 206 6.28 16.23 -13.15
CA ARG A 206 7.10 16.25 -14.38
C ARG A 206 7.57 17.66 -14.74
N LYS A 207 6.72 18.67 -14.52
CA LYS A 207 7.08 20.07 -14.77
C LYS A 207 8.18 20.53 -13.80
N ALA A 208 8.06 20.19 -12.52
CA ALA A 208 9.05 20.54 -11.49
C ALA A 208 10.44 19.95 -11.80
N VAL A 209 10.51 18.65 -12.09
CA VAL A 209 11.76 17.98 -12.47
C VAL A 209 12.39 18.61 -13.72
N LYS A 210 11.58 18.93 -14.74
CA LYS A 210 12.08 19.58 -15.96
C LYS A 210 12.62 20.98 -15.70
N THR A 211 12.04 21.73 -14.77
CA THR A 211 12.55 23.05 -14.37
C THR A 211 13.90 22.92 -13.70
N LEU A 212 14.04 22.01 -12.73
CA LEU A 212 15.32 21.75 -12.04
C LEU A 212 16.44 21.34 -13.00
N GLN A 213 16.15 20.46 -13.96
CA GLN A 213 17.12 20.04 -14.97
C GLN A 213 17.60 21.19 -15.85
N ARG A 214 16.78 22.22 -16.08
CA ARG A 214 17.16 23.42 -16.85
C ARG A 214 18.01 24.39 -16.04
N GLU A 215 17.84 24.42 -14.72
CA GLU A 215 18.52 25.33 -13.81
C GLU A 215 19.88 24.78 -13.32
N GLN A 216 20.13 23.47 -13.44
CA GLN A 216 21.44 22.89 -13.16
C GLN A 216 22.42 23.10 -14.34
N PRO A 217 23.61 23.69 -14.11
CA PRO A 217 24.63 23.86 -15.14
C PRO A 217 25.10 22.50 -15.67
N ALA A 218 25.41 22.45 -16.98
CA ALA A 218 25.72 21.24 -17.75
C ALA A 218 26.86 20.35 -17.22
N ALA A 219 27.60 20.78 -16.19
CA ALA A 219 28.68 20.00 -15.57
C ALA A 219 28.19 18.90 -14.60
N VAL A 220 26.92 18.89 -14.20
CA VAL A 220 26.34 17.88 -13.29
C VAL A 220 25.34 16.94 -13.98
N GLN A 221 25.01 17.20 -15.26
CA GLN A 221 24.08 16.36 -16.01
C GLN A 221 24.76 15.08 -16.50
N GLN A 222 24.62 13.99 -15.74
CA GLN A 222 24.71 12.65 -16.28
C GLN A 222 23.33 11.97 -16.24
N PRO A 223 22.99 11.18 -17.26
CA PRO A 223 21.61 10.82 -17.54
C PRO A 223 21.07 9.88 -16.46
N VAL A 224 19.98 10.30 -15.80
CA VAL A 224 19.09 9.38 -15.10
C VAL A 224 18.36 8.55 -16.17
N GLN A 225 18.98 7.46 -16.62
CA GLN A 225 18.32 6.47 -17.47
C GLN A 225 17.38 5.62 -16.61
N GLY A 226 16.20 6.15 -16.33
CA GLY A 226 15.07 5.37 -15.83
C GLY A 226 14.33 4.68 -16.96
N THR A 227 14.96 3.71 -17.62
CA THR A 227 14.18 2.71 -18.36
C THR A 227 13.96 1.55 -17.40
N VAL A 228 12.77 1.49 -16.77
CA VAL A 228 12.34 0.26 -16.12
C VAL A 228 12.13 -0.76 -17.23
N ALA A 229 13.16 -1.55 -17.50
CA ALA A 229 13.02 -2.72 -18.35
C ALA A 229 12.14 -3.71 -17.57
N LEU A 230 10.92 -3.91 -18.07
CA LEU A 230 10.11 -5.06 -17.69
C LEU A 230 10.95 -6.33 -17.91
N PRO A 231 11.03 -7.25 -16.93
CA PRO A 231 11.62 -8.56 -17.18
C PRO A 231 10.89 -9.20 -18.36
N LYS A 232 11.63 -9.58 -19.41
CA LYS A 232 11.08 -10.34 -20.52
C LYS A 232 10.59 -11.68 -19.96
N GLU A 233 9.32 -11.97 -20.22
CA GLU A 233 8.70 -13.27 -19.99
C GLU A 233 9.50 -14.34 -20.75
N GLU A 234 10.23 -15.18 -20.02
CA GLU A 234 10.87 -16.36 -20.57
C GLU A 234 9.83 -17.48 -20.61
N ALA A 235 9.02 -17.46 -21.67
CA ALA A 235 8.22 -18.60 -22.08
C ALA A 235 9.16 -19.60 -22.78
N ASP A 236 9.59 -20.66 -22.08
CA ASP A 236 9.49 -22.04 -22.58
C ASP A 236 10.10 -23.04 -21.58
N ARG A 237 9.29 -24.05 -21.18
CA ARG A 237 9.69 -25.46 -21.00
C ARG A 237 8.47 -26.28 -20.56
N GLN A 238 7.52 -26.43 -21.49
CA GLN A 238 6.75 -27.65 -21.60
C GLN A 238 7.00 -28.25 -22.99
N SER A 239 8.02 -29.10 -23.08
CA SER A 239 8.02 -30.21 -24.06
C SER A 239 9.08 -31.24 -23.69
N ARG A 240 8.71 -32.53 -23.85
CA ARG A 240 9.41 -33.80 -23.54
C ARG A 240 9.24 -34.27 -22.09
N SER A 241 8.61 -35.41 -21.78
CA SER A 241 8.28 -36.59 -22.60
C SER A 241 7.01 -37.28 -22.10
N SER A 242 6.05 -37.49 -23.00
CA SER A 242 5.11 -38.60 -22.91
C SER A 242 5.75 -39.88 -23.47
N HIS A 243 5.35 -41.02 -22.92
CA HIS A 243 5.52 -42.40 -23.42
C HIS A 243 6.81 -43.14 -23.06
N THR A 244 6.71 -43.99 -22.04
CA THR A 244 6.72 -45.44 -22.24
C THR A 244 5.82 -46.10 -21.19
N GLY A 245 4.77 -46.78 -21.65
CA GLY A 245 4.05 -47.74 -20.83
C GLY A 245 4.82 -49.06 -20.74
N SER A 246 4.70 -49.73 -19.61
CA SER A 246 4.54 -51.18 -19.56
C SER A 246 3.91 -51.53 -18.22
N SER A 247 2.84 -52.32 -18.30
CA SER A 247 2.22 -53.03 -17.18
C SER A 247 3.20 -54.06 -16.59
N VAL A 248 2.93 -54.50 -15.35
CA VAL A 248 2.84 -55.90 -14.89
C VAL A 248 2.68 -55.91 -13.37
N GLU A 249 1.59 -56.55 -12.91
CA GLU A 249 1.39 -57.42 -11.71
C GLU A 249 2.03 -56.98 -10.37
N GLY A 250 1.34 -56.92 -9.23
CA GLY A 250 0.45 -57.92 -8.65
C GLY A 250 0.97 -58.28 -7.25
N ASN A 251 0.03 -58.54 -6.33
CA ASN A 251 0.15 -59.14 -4.99
C ASN A 251 0.45 -58.27 -3.75
N THR A 252 -0.51 -58.42 -2.83
CA THR A 252 -0.55 -58.35 -1.35
C THR A 252 -0.39 -57.00 -0.68
#